data_AF-A0A8S2NX03-F1
#
_entry.id   AF-A0A8S2NX03-F1
#
_cell.length_a   1.000
_cell.length_b   1.000
_cell.length_c   1.000
_cell.angle_alpha   90.00
_cell.angle_beta   90.00
_cell.angle_gamma   90.00
#
_symmetry.space_group_name_H-M   'P 1'
#
loop_
_entity.id
_entity.type
_entity.pdbx_description
1 polymer ?
#
loop_
_entity_poly.entity_id
_entity_poly.type
_entity_poly.pdbx_seq_one_letter_code
_entity_poly.pdbx_strand_id
1 'polypeptide(L)'
;MASVHLALALFDPIENDQKWYIILPSSAVQSGDFNSLTTWGRSVVPEIGSTVIIPDGVTVYISDQPGLAINISSLRVYGRLQIGSSNNTSSTTFTFQYPINIMIFNKGVLQDLTSTHRWFVLSNTIITIYIGGSFISSQSTTLVYSHNNSTLTLNSIIYGSYTITIDLRGKIQTYP
;
A
#
# COMPACT_ATOMS: atom_id res chain seq x y z
N MET A 1 1.83 2.71 30.12
CA MET A 1 1.02 1.57 29.60
C MET A 1 1.87 0.82 28.60
N ALA A 2 2.20 -0.44 28.86
CA ALA A 2 3.00 -1.24 27.95
C ALA A 2 2.11 -1.73 26.80
N SER A 3 2.44 -1.34 25.56
CA SER A 3 1.74 -1.80 24.36
C SER A 3 2.33 -3.14 23.92
N VAL A 4 1.55 -4.21 24.06
CA VAL A 4 1.92 -5.55 23.58
C VAL A 4 1.75 -5.57 22.07
N HIS A 5 2.86 -5.51 21.32
CA HIS A 5 2.85 -5.65 19.87
C HIS A 5 2.82 -7.14 19.51
N LEU A 6 1.68 -7.61 19.01
CA LEU A 6 1.53 -8.96 18.46
C LEU A 6 2.27 -9.03 17.11
N ALA A 7 3.30 -9.87 17.02
CA ALA A 7 4.02 -10.13 15.78
C ALA A 7 3.50 -11.42 15.13
N LEU A 8 3.37 -11.42 13.80
CA LEU A 8 2.97 -12.59 13.02
C LEU A 8 4.25 -13.35 12.62
N ALA A 9 4.34 -14.64 12.97
CA ALA A 9 5.39 -15.51 12.45
C ALA A 9 4.91 -16.14 11.13
N LEU A 10 5.71 -16.04 10.06
CA LEU A 10 5.47 -16.77 8.81
C LEU A 10 6.19 -18.12 8.88
N PHE A 11 5.50 -19.21 8.54
CA PHE A 11 6.05 -20.55 8.46
C PHE A 11 6.50 -20.84 7.02
N ASP A 12 7.76 -21.21 6.83
CA ASP A 12 8.21 -21.94 5.64
C ASP A 12 8.58 -23.37 6.08
N PRO A 13 7.87 -24.42 5.62
CA PRO A 13 8.24 -25.78 5.97
C PRO A 13 9.30 -26.28 5.00
N ILE A 14 10.44 -26.64 5.58
CA ILE A 14 11.40 -27.71 5.20
C ILE A 14 12.85 -27.20 5.02
N GLU A 15 13.71 -27.88 5.80
CA GLU A 15 15.18 -27.96 5.79
C GLU A 15 16.03 -26.94 6.56
N ASN A 16 16.47 -27.40 7.75
CA ASN A 16 17.71 -27.14 8.49
C ASN A 16 18.17 -25.68 8.74
N ASP A 17 18.37 -25.36 10.02
CA ASP A 17 18.82 -24.07 10.61
C ASP A 17 17.79 -22.92 10.65
N GLN A 18 16.60 -23.21 11.19
CA GLN A 18 15.57 -22.20 11.46
C GLN A 18 16.01 -21.18 12.52
N LYS A 19 16.59 -20.07 12.06
CA LYS A 19 16.50 -18.79 12.77
C LYS A 19 15.05 -18.32 12.70
N TRP A 20 14.41 -18.19 13.85
CA TRP A 20 13.09 -17.60 13.98
C TRP A 20 13.16 -16.12 13.64
N TYR A 21 12.56 -15.71 12.52
CA TYR A 21 12.39 -14.30 12.22
C TYR A 21 11.02 -13.85 12.68
N ILE A 22 10.99 -13.07 13.77
CA ILE A 22 9.80 -12.33 14.15
C ILE A 22 9.70 -11.14 13.20
N ILE A 23 8.74 -11.18 12.28
CA ILE A 23 8.49 -10.03 11.41
C ILE A 23 7.67 -9.02 12.21
N LEU A 24 8.33 -7.92 12.55
CA LEU A 24 7.72 -6.85 13.30
C LEU A 24 7.03 -5.87 12.34
N PRO A 25 5.97 -5.18 12.79
CA PRO A 25 5.37 -4.13 11.99
C PRO A 25 6.37 -2.98 11.78
N SER A 26 6.36 -2.42 10.57
CA SER A 26 7.15 -1.25 10.20
C SER A 26 6.26 -0.02 10.28
N SER A 27 6.39 0.74 11.37
CA SER A 27 5.66 2.00 11.56
C SER A 27 6.52 3.17 11.13
N ALA A 28 5.95 4.07 10.32
CA ALA A 28 6.60 5.34 10.03
C ALA A 28 6.66 6.20 11.31
N VAL A 29 7.76 6.94 11.49
CA VAL A 29 8.01 7.82 12.65
C VAL A 29 8.07 9.29 12.23
N GLN A 30 8.27 9.57 10.95
CA GLN A 30 8.22 10.90 10.36
C GLN A 30 7.79 10.80 8.90
N SER A 31 7.37 11.94 8.33
CA SER A 31 7.05 12.00 6.90
C SER A 31 8.30 11.86 6.05
N GLY A 32 8.22 11.11 4.96
CA GLY A 32 9.39 10.81 4.14
C GLY A 32 9.14 9.78 3.06
N ASP A 33 10.21 9.46 2.35
CA ASP A 33 10.19 8.45 1.29
C ASP A 33 10.05 7.04 1.87
N PHE A 34 9.31 6.17 1.20
CA PHE A 34 9.14 4.77 1.61
C PHE A 34 10.47 4.01 1.72
N ASN A 35 11.47 4.31 0.90
CA ASN A 35 12.76 3.62 0.93
C ASN A 35 13.81 4.35 1.78
N SER A 36 13.44 5.46 2.43
CA SER A 36 14.32 6.14 3.37
C SER A 36 14.30 5.47 4.74
N LEU A 37 15.48 5.12 5.24
CA LEU A 37 15.66 4.57 6.60
C LEU A 37 15.10 5.52 7.66
N THR A 38 15.18 6.84 7.46
CA THR A 38 14.72 7.81 8.45
C THR A 38 13.20 7.89 8.57
N THR A 39 12.45 7.41 7.58
CA THR A 39 10.99 7.39 7.60
C THR A 39 10.47 6.40 8.64
N TRP A 40 11.20 5.31 8.89
CA TRP A 40 10.70 4.15 9.63
C TRP A 40 11.34 4.01 11.01
N GLY A 41 10.54 3.51 11.95
CA GLY A 41 11.02 3.18 13.28
C GLY A 41 12.19 2.20 13.22
N ARG A 42 13.15 2.39 14.14
CA ARG A 42 14.40 1.60 14.21
C ARG A 42 15.33 1.77 13.01
N SER A 43 15.04 2.72 12.13
CA SER A 43 15.81 2.98 10.91
C SER A 43 15.85 1.77 9.96
N VAL A 44 14.73 1.03 9.86
CA VAL A 44 14.59 -0.15 9.01
C VAL A 44 13.41 0.03 8.06
N VAL A 45 13.67 0.04 6.76
CA VAL A 45 12.63 0.05 5.71
C VAL A 45 11.78 -1.22 5.84
N PRO A 46 10.47 -1.17 5.55
CA PRO A 46 9.61 -2.35 5.51
C PRO A 46 10.26 -3.50 4.76
N GLU A 47 10.20 -4.69 5.35
CA GLU A 47 10.73 -5.93 4.78
C GLU A 47 9.59 -6.84 4.28
N ILE A 48 9.95 -7.92 3.59
CA ILE A 48 9.00 -8.93 3.14
C ILE A 48 8.14 -9.45 4.32
N GLY A 49 6.84 -9.58 4.10
CA GLY A 49 5.89 -10.03 5.12
C GLY A 49 5.58 -9.02 6.23
N SER A 50 6.17 -7.81 6.19
CA SER A 50 5.88 -6.80 7.21
C SER A 50 4.46 -6.26 7.07
N THR A 51 3.89 -5.84 8.21
CA THR A 51 2.74 -4.94 8.21
C THR A 51 3.26 -3.51 8.28
N VAL A 52 2.95 -2.72 7.27
CA VAL A 52 3.32 -1.31 7.20
C VAL A 52 2.25 -0.46 7.85
N ILE A 53 2.66 0.47 8.73
CA ILE A 53 1.76 1.38 9.43
C ILE A 53 2.18 2.82 9.16
N ILE A 54 1.26 3.61 8.63
CA ILE A 54 1.42 5.07 8.47
C ILE A 54 0.51 5.74 9.50
N PRO A 55 1.05 6.26 10.61
CA PRO A 55 0.24 6.85 11.67
C PRO A 55 -0.37 8.21 11.27
N ASP A 56 -1.35 8.67 12.04
CA ASP A 56 -1.96 9.99 11.85
C ASP A 56 -0.89 11.10 11.88
N GLY A 57 -1.06 12.13 11.05
CA GLY A 57 -0.11 13.22 10.88
C GLY A 57 1.18 12.89 10.09
N VAL A 58 1.40 11.64 9.68
CA VAL A 58 2.57 11.24 8.89
C VAL A 58 2.19 11.00 7.43
N THR A 59 3.01 11.53 6.50
CA THR A 59 2.91 11.28 5.07
C THR A 59 4.09 10.45 4.59
N VAL A 60 3.83 9.24 4.09
CA VAL A 60 4.83 8.44 3.37
C VAL A 60 4.56 8.56 1.88
N TYR A 61 5.59 8.92 1.12
CA TYR A 61 5.51 8.96 -0.34
C TYR A 61 6.35 7.84 -0.95
N ILE A 62 5.83 7.21 -2.00
CA ILE A 62 6.57 6.25 -2.82
C ILE A 62 6.99 7.02 -4.08
N SER A 63 8.23 7.53 -4.08
CA SER A 63 8.77 8.26 -5.22
C SER A 63 9.43 7.35 -6.27
N ASP A 64 9.84 6.15 -5.86
CA ASP A 64 10.57 5.22 -6.71
C ASP A 64 9.76 4.70 -7.90
N GLN A 65 10.45 4.62 -9.03
CA GLN A 65 9.98 4.08 -10.29
C GLN A 65 10.59 2.69 -10.50
N PRO A 66 9.85 1.69 -11.04
CA PRO A 66 8.51 1.78 -11.65
C PRO A 66 7.33 1.52 -10.69
N GLY A 67 7.57 1.48 -9.38
CA GLY A 67 6.54 1.29 -8.36
C GLY A 67 7.07 0.58 -7.11
N LEU A 68 6.22 -0.17 -6.41
CA LEU A 68 6.58 -0.86 -5.17
C LEU A 68 6.95 -2.32 -5.44
N ALA A 69 8.23 -2.65 -5.20
CA ALA A 69 8.83 -3.96 -5.45
C ALA A 69 9.04 -4.80 -4.18
N ILE A 70 8.11 -4.75 -3.23
CA ILE A 70 8.20 -5.52 -1.99
C ILE A 70 6.87 -6.18 -1.63
N ASN A 71 6.94 -7.45 -1.24
CA ASN A 71 5.79 -8.23 -0.81
C ASN A 71 5.50 -8.00 0.68
N ILE A 72 4.70 -6.98 1.00
CA ILE A 72 4.24 -6.72 2.38
C ILE A 72 2.89 -7.37 2.63
N SER A 73 2.63 -7.78 3.88
CA SER A 73 1.37 -8.44 4.22
C SER A 73 0.18 -7.49 4.22
N SER A 74 0.38 -6.25 4.68
CA SER A 74 -0.64 -5.21 4.61
C SER A 74 -0.06 -3.81 4.81
N LEU A 75 -0.77 -2.81 4.29
CA LEU A 75 -0.48 -1.40 4.45
C LEU A 75 -1.67 -0.73 5.16
N ARG A 76 -1.45 -0.29 6.41
CA ARG A 76 -2.46 0.36 7.26
C ARG A 76 -2.21 1.86 7.31
N VAL A 77 -3.12 2.64 6.74
CA VAL A 77 -3.00 4.10 6.60
C VAL A 77 -3.96 4.80 7.55
N TYR A 78 -3.41 5.42 8.58
CA TYR A 78 -4.10 6.39 9.44
C TYR A 78 -3.72 7.83 9.08
N GLY A 79 -2.50 8.04 8.56
CA GLY A 79 -2.04 9.30 7.98
C GLY A 79 -2.24 9.38 6.48
N ARG A 80 -1.17 9.56 5.71
CA ARG A 80 -1.24 9.65 4.24
C ARG A 80 -0.23 8.75 3.55
N LEU A 81 -0.71 7.93 2.62
CA LEU A 81 0.12 7.28 1.61
C LEU A 81 -0.01 8.05 0.30
N GLN A 82 1.10 8.54 -0.23
CA GLN A 82 1.17 9.21 -1.52
C GLN A 82 1.89 8.31 -2.53
N ILE A 83 1.22 8.01 -3.64
CA ILE A 83 1.78 7.24 -4.75
C ILE A 83 2.16 8.20 -5.86
N GLY A 84 3.44 8.21 -6.24
CA GLY A 84 3.98 9.17 -7.18
C GLY A 84 4.35 10.51 -6.52
N SER A 85 4.76 11.46 -7.36
CA SER A 85 5.23 12.78 -6.93
C SER A 85 4.73 13.83 -7.91
N SER A 86 4.27 14.97 -7.39
CA SER A 86 3.87 16.14 -8.19
C SER A 86 5.03 16.75 -9.00
N ASN A 87 6.27 16.42 -8.62
CA ASN A 87 7.49 16.91 -9.28
C ASN A 87 8.03 15.91 -10.32
N ASN A 88 7.36 14.75 -10.51
CA ASN A 88 7.78 13.76 -11.48
C ASN A 88 7.32 14.17 -12.88
N THR A 89 8.26 14.64 -13.69
CA THR A 89 8.04 15.11 -15.07
C THR A 89 7.97 13.98 -16.09
N SER A 90 8.21 12.74 -15.69
CA SER A 90 8.13 11.57 -16.57
C SER A 90 6.75 10.91 -16.47
N SER A 91 6.16 10.59 -17.62
CA SER A 91 4.93 9.79 -17.71
C SER A 91 5.15 8.45 -17.03
N THR A 92 4.65 8.31 -15.81
CA THR A 92 4.95 7.16 -14.95
C THR A 92 3.64 6.56 -14.49
N THR A 93 3.37 5.36 -14.97
CA THR A 93 2.40 4.44 -14.37
C THR A 93 3.01 3.88 -13.10
N PHE A 94 2.20 3.59 -12.08
CA PHE A 94 2.71 2.94 -10.87
C PHE A 94 2.41 1.45 -10.90
N THR A 95 3.37 0.61 -10.52
CA THR A 95 3.17 -0.86 -10.48
C THR A 95 3.42 -1.42 -9.09
N PHE A 96 2.44 -2.15 -8.56
CA PHE A 96 2.65 -3.06 -7.45
C PHE A 96 3.16 -4.40 -8.00
N GLN A 97 4.42 -4.75 -7.74
CA GLN A 97 5.02 -5.99 -8.27
C GLN A 97 4.55 -7.25 -7.53
N TYR A 98 3.88 -7.08 -6.39
CA TYR A 98 3.28 -8.13 -5.58
C TYR A 98 1.81 -7.77 -5.26
N PRO A 99 0.96 -8.76 -4.94
CA PRO A 99 -0.38 -8.48 -4.44
C PRO A 99 -0.31 -7.59 -3.20
N ILE A 100 -1.22 -6.62 -3.11
CA ILE A 100 -1.20 -5.63 -2.02
C ILE A 100 -2.54 -5.59 -1.28
N ASN A 101 -2.48 -5.50 0.05
CA ASN A 101 -3.64 -5.25 0.89
C ASN A 101 -3.50 -3.86 1.54
N ILE A 102 -4.22 -2.87 1.00
CA ILE A 102 -4.22 -1.50 1.47
C ILE A 102 -5.49 -1.23 2.27
N MET A 103 -5.33 -0.73 3.49
CA MET A 103 -6.41 -0.39 4.41
C MET A 103 -6.29 1.07 4.82
N ILE A 104 -7.25 1.88 4.41
CA ILE A 104 -7.32 3.32 4.69
C ILE A 104 -8.32 3.54 5.81
N PHE A 105 -7.82 3.84 7.00
CA PHE A 105 -8.61 4.04 8.21
C PHE A 105 -9.13 5.48 8.33
N ASN A 106 -9.84 5.77 9.41
CA ASN A 106 -10.34 7.11 9.71
C ASN A 106 -9.21 8.17 9.62
N LYS A 107 -9.48 9.28 8.92
CA LYS A 107 -8.54 10.35 8.53
C LYS A 107 -7.43 9.93 7.58
N GLY A 108 -7.30 8.64 7.31
CA GLY A 108 -6.37 8.08 6.35
C GLY A 108 -6.63 8.59 4.95
N VAL A 109 -5.56 8.88 4.21
CA VAL A 109 -5.63 9.31 2.82
C VAL A 109 -4.73 8.44 1.96
N LEU A 110 -5.31 7.80 0.96
CA LEU A 110 -4.58 7.26 -0.19
C LEU A 110 -4.61 8.30 -1.29
N GLN A 111 -3.45 8.82 -1.66
CA GLN A 111 -3.33 9.87 -2.67
C GLN A 111 -2.61 9.37 -3.92
N ASP A 112 -3.24 9.49 -5.07
CA ASP A 112 -2.60 9.29 -6.37
C ASP A 112 -2.09 10.62 -6.92
N LEU A 113 -0.78 10.70 -7.14
CA LEU A 113 -0.11 11.79 -7.85
C LEU A 113 0.67 11.28 -9.07
N THR A 114 0.34 10.08 -9.58
CA THR A 114 0.94 9.58 -10.81
C THR A 114 0.49 10.43 -12.00
N SER A 115 1.41 10.75 -12.91
CA SER A 115 1.10 11.59 -14.08
C SER A 115 0.15 10.92 -15.07
N THR A 116 0.10 9.58 -15.05
CA THR A 116 -0.81 8.80 -15.92
C THR A 116 -2.16 8.50 -15.27
N HIS A 117 -2.29 8.64 -13.95
CA HIS A 117 -3.43 8.15 -13.18
C HIS A 117 -3.71 6.66 -13.46
N ARG A 118 -2.67 5.84 -13.59
CA ARG A 118 -2.80 4.40 -13.85
C ARG A 118 -1.93 3.59 -12.90
N TRP A 119 -2.56 2.63 -12.23
CA TRP A 119 -1.91 1.70 -11.34
C TRP A 119 -2.02 0.27 -11.87
N PHE A 120 -0.90 -0.42 -12.01
CA PHE A 120 -0.86 -1.85 -12.29
C PHE A 120 -0.83 -2.64 -10.98
N VAL A 121 -1.72 -3.61 -10.88
CA VAL A 121 -1.91 -4.44 -9.70
C VAL A 121 -2.03 -5.91 -10.09
N LEU A 122 -1.63 -6.80 -9.17
CA LEU A 122 -1.77 -8.24 -9.34
C LEU A 122 -3.11 -8.75 -8.77
N SER A 123 -3.43 -10.00 -9.08
CA SER A 123 -4.54 -10.72 -8.44
C SER A 123 -4.28 -10.84 -6.94
N ASN A 124 -5.35 -11.03 -6.17
CA ASN A 124 -5.33 -10.98 -4.71
C ASN A 124 -5.00 -9.59 -4.11
N THR A 125 -5.08 -8.53 -4.91
CA THR A 125 -5.03 -7.15 -4.42
C THR A 125 -6.35 -6.77 -3.77
N ILE A 126 -6.28 -6.15 -2.59
CA ILE A 126 -7.42 -5.63 -1.84
C ILE A 126 -7.13 -4.18 -1.46
N ILE A 127 -8.06 -3.28 -1.74
CA ILE A 127 -8.01 -1.89 -1.27
C ILE A 127 -9.30 -1.63 -0.52
N THR A 128 -9.20 -1.36 0.78
CA THR A 128 -10.33 -1.06 1.65
C THR A 128 -10.20 0.36 2.17
N ILE A 129 -11.20 1.19 1.89
CA ILE A 129 -11.39 2.50 2.52
C ILE A 129 -12.44 2.28 3.61
N TYR A 130 -12.08 2.50 4.86
CA TYR A 130 -13.01 2.44 5.98
C TYR A 130 -13.70 3.79 6.17
N ILE A 131 -14.75 3.81 7.01
CA ILE A 131 -15.42 5.05 7.40
C ILE A 131 -14.41 6.10 7.90
N GLY A 132 -14.52 7.31 7.35
CA GLY A 132 -13.60 8.43 7.61
C GLY A 132 -12.28 8.40 6.85
N GLY A 133 -11.98 7.33 6.10
CA GLY A 133 -10.87 7.28 5.16
C GLY A 133 -11.24 7.87 3.80
N SER A 134 -10.22 8.14 2.98
CA SER A 134 -10.43 8.65 1.62
C SER A 134 -9.39 8.19 0.61
N PHE A 135 -9.82 8.11 -0.64
CA PHE A 135 -8.96 8.12 -1.81
C PHE A 135 -9.08 9.48 -2.49
N ILE A 136 -7.93 10.06 -2.88
CA ILE A 136 -7.86 11.36 -3.55
C ILE A 136 -6.88 11.28 -4.72
N SER A 137 -7.30 11.81 -5.86
CA SER A 137 -6.49 11.99 -7.06
C SER A 137 -6.91 13.29 -7.73
N SER A 138 -6.04 13.90 -8.53
CA SER A 138 -6.41 15.10 -9.30
C SER A 138 -7.37 14.78 -10.45
N GLN A 139 -7.42 13.52 -10.89
CA GLN A 139 -8.31 13.00 -11.93
C GLN A 139 -8.73 11.56 -11.57
N SER A 140 -9.60 10.96 -12.38
CA SER A 140 -9.96 9.55 -12.17
C SER A 140 -8.75 8.63 -12.39
N THR A 141 -8.56 7.67 -11.50
CA THR A 141 -7.42 6.73 -11.53
C THR A 141 -7.87 5.37 -12.05
N THR A 142 -7.18 4.86 -13.05
CA THR A 142 -7.43 3.55 -13.64
C THR A 142 -6.58 2.49 -12.95
N LEU A 143 -7.20 1.56 -12.24
CA LEU A 143 -6.58 0.31 -11.85
C LEU A 143 -6.57 -0.63 -13.04
N VAL A 144 -5.40 -1.16 -13.36
CA VAL A 144 -5.16 -2.12 -14.44
C VAL A 144 -4.68 -3.42 -13.81
N TYR A 145 -5.46 -4.48 -13.97
CA TYR A 145 -5.00 -5.82 -13.62
C TYR A 145 -4.02 -6.31 -14.69
N SER A 146 -2.79 -6.61 -14.27
CA SER A 146 -1.65 -6.79 -15.18
C SER A 146 -1.71 -8.03 -16.08
N HIS A 147 -2.43 -9.10 -15.68
CA HIS A 147 -2.40 -10.37 -16.42
C HIS A 147 -3.30 -10.39 -17.67
N ASN A 148 -4.46 -9.71 -17.64
CA ASN A 148 -5.40 -9.69 -18.78
C ASN A 148 -5.85 -8.27 -19.19
N ASN A 149 -5.24 -7.22 -18.63
CA ASN A 149 -5.58 -5.82 -18.86
C ASN A 149 -7.03 -5.44 -18.53
N SER A 150 -7.72 -6.19 -17.66
CA SER A 150 -8.99 -5.73 -17.08
C SER A 150 -8.77 -4.44 -16.30
N THR A 151 -9.73 -3.51 -16.38
CA THR A 151 -9.59 -2.20 -15.75
C THR A 151 -10.78 -1.85 -14.87
N LEU A 152 -10.51 -1.04 -13.85
CA LEU A 152 -11.51 -0.35 -13.03
C LEU A 152 -11.10 1.12 -12.93
N THR A 153 -12.02 2.03 -13.20
CA THR A 153 -11.81 3.46 -13.02
C THR A 153 -12.36 3.89 -11.67
N LEU A 154 -11.50 4.44 -10.82
CA LEU A 154 -11.87 5.11 -9.59
C LEU A 154 -12.17 6.58 -9.88
N ASN A 155 -13.22 7.10 -9.25
CA ASN A 155 -13.45 8.53 -9.22
C ASN A 155 -12.27 9.24 -8.56
N SER A 156 -12.03 10.50 -8.94
CA SER A 156 -10.97 11.32 -8.37
C SER A 156 -11.04 11.44 -6.85
N ILE A 157 -12.23 11.26 -6.27
CA ILE A 157 -12.44 11.24 -4.83
C ILE A 157 -13.40 10.10 -4.46
N ILE A 158 -13.02 9.31 -3.46
CA ILE A 158 -13.88 8.30 -2.82
C ILE A 158 -13.80 8.51 -1.30
N TYR A 159 -14.95 8.57 -0.64
CA TYR A 159 -15.07 8.68 0.81
C TYR A 159 -15.85 7.51 1.37
N GLY A 160 -15.54 7.15 2.61
CA GLY A 160 -16.34 6.19 3.38
C GLY A 160 -16.02 4.75 3.06
N SER A 161 -16.87 3.84 3.53
CA SER A 161 -16.71 2.40 3.35
C SER A 161 -16.73 2.04 1.86
N TYR A 162 -15.63 1.51 1.37
CA TYR A 162 -15.52 1.05 -0.02
C TYR A 162 -14.39 0.04 -0.14
N THR A 163 -14.68 -1.14 -0.68
CA THR A 163 -13.69 -2.20 -0.88
C THR A 163 -13.58 -2.56 -2.35
N ILE A 164 -12.35 -2.66 -2.83
CA ILE A 164 -11.98 -3.19 -4.15
C ILE A 164 -11.24 -4.49 -3.91
N THR A 165 -11.63 -5.54 -4.63
CA THR A 165 -10.90 -6.82 -4.63
C THR A 165 -10.62 -7.26 -6.06
N ILE A 166 -9.44 -7.83 -6.28
CA ILE A 166 -9.11 -8.55 -7.52
C ILE A 166 -8.94 -10.02 -7.15
N ASP A 167 -9.85 -10.87 -7.63
CA ASP A 167 -9.76 -12.30 -7.31
C ASP A 167 -8.57 -12.99 -8.00
N LEU A 168 -8.34 -14.28 -7.68
CA LEU A 168 -7.27 -15.08 -8.27
C LEU A 168 -7.39 -15.25 -9.80
N ARG A 169 -8.57 -15.01 -10.37
CA ARG A 169 -8.84 -15.08 -11.80
C ARG A 169 -8.75 -13.71 -12.48
N GLY A 170 -8.45 -12.65 -11.74
CA GLY A 170 -8.34 -11.30 -12.27
C GLY A 170 -9.65 -10.53 -12.38
N LYS A 171 -10.74 -11.05 -11.80
CA LYS A 171 -12.02 -10.35 -11.79
C LYS A 171 -11.95 -9.25 -10.74
N ILE A 172 -12.21 -8.02 -11.18
CA ILE A 172 -12.32 -6.86 -10.29
C ILE A 172 -13.75 -6.79 -9.74
N GLN A 173 -13.89 -6.65 -8.43
CA GLN A 173 -15.16 -6.48 -7.73
C GLN A 173 -15.08 -5.29 -6.80
N THR A 174 -16.22 -4.64 -6.59
CA THR A 174 -16.35 -3.48 -5.71
C THR A 174 -17.51 -3.69 -4.74
N TYR A 175 -17.32 -3.23 -3.50
CA TYR A 175 -18.28 -3.35 -2.41
C TYR A 175 -18.37 -2.00 -1.69
N PRO A 176 -19.42 -1.20 -1.93
CA PRO A 176 -19.67 0.04 -1.18
C PRO A 176 -20.17 -0.24 0.25
#